data_AF-A0A536DKW1-F1
#
_entry.id   AF-A0A536DKW1-F1
#
_cell.length_a   1.000
_cell.length_b   1.000
_cell.length_c   1.000
_cell.angle_alpha   90.00
_cell.angle_beta   90.00
_cell.angle_gamma   90.00
#
_symmetry.space_group_name_H-M   'P 1'
#
loop_
_entity.id
_entity.type
_entity.pdbx_description
1 polymer ?
#
loop_
_entity_poly.entity_id
_entity_poly.type
_entity_poly.pdbx_seq_one_letter_code
_entity_poly.pdbx_strand_id
1 'polypeptide(L)'
;MSAAPACSSVLQVRSRTSFRIRLRGRILDRERKNGAGRGPGWRFDMRVPVHSASRSLVYTAVAILVANAGSASAGTQTVVTLGFDDATAGQFQVGAMVASRGLNATFFVNSGRVGTSGHLTWDQIATLQAQGHEIAGHTVNHVKLTTVSPDEQRRQICDDRAAAAVDASVESIVRACGYSSARGHGGHIPNPDSTCSGQCTWAEKIPPVDAFNTRSPSSILSTWTLADLQAMVTGAEQNGGGWIQLTFHKICNACDTYSTSPELLAAFLDWLPPRAAGGTVVRTVAAVIQGGAPPVVIPPPPPPPPPPPPPPISAGNLLKNPSLESDANGDGVPDCWQRTGYGSNSYTWTRTTDAHSGGFAQRVQITAISSGDRKLVPLKDLASCAPAATPGKRYVATAWYKSTTPVRFAGYTRSTSGSWSWWAQSSEFPAVSTWTQVRWTTPAVPAGVNGISVGLSIRQLGSMTVDDQELLDPSASAGTAVAAGGNSAGTGASVQTASALAEIVSREPFLGEEDGENEDDEAAFAEATAFAEATTPAAGTGCTSGGADPVSLALMALALASRARARRRIRE
;
A
#
# COMPACT_ATOMS: atom_id res chain seq x y z
N MET A 1 -52.32 -6.71 45.91
CA MET A 1 -51.64 -7.21 44.69
C MET A 1 -50.66 -8.30 45.11
N SER A 2 -50.37 -9.26 44.23
CA SER A 2 -49.94 -10.60 44.64
C SER A 2 -48.44 -10.72 45.00
N ALA A 3 -48.14 -11.45 46.06
CA ALA A 3 -46.85 -12.08 46.32
C ALA A 3 -47.04 -13.60 46.28
N ALA A 4 -46.25 -14.31 45.47
CA ALA A 4 -46.44 -15.74 45.23
C ALA A 4 -45.66 -16.61 46.24
N PRO A 5 -46.28 -17.65 46.82
CA PRO A 5 -45.58 -18.64 47.64
C PRO A 5 -45.05 -19.82 46.80
N ALA A 6 -44.09 -20.55 47.38
CA ALA A 6 -43.53 -21.76 46.78
C ALA A 6 -44.51 -22.95 46.82
N CYS A 7 -44.44 -23.84 45.83
CA CYS A 7 -45.15 -25.11 45.82
C CYS A 7 -44.20 -26.27 45.53
N SER A 8 -44.11 -27.21 46.47
CA SER A 8 -43.39 -28.48 46.31
C SER A 8 -44.21 -29.45 45.47
N SER A 9 -43.59 -30.14 44.52
CA SER A 9 -44.26 -31.09 43.62
C SER A 9 -43.81 -32.53 43.90
N VAL A 10 -44.69 -33.32 44.51
CA VAL A 10 -44.50 -34.75 44.76
C VAL A 10 -44.61 -35.52 43.44
N LEU A 11 -43.52 -36.16 42.98
CA LEU A 11 -43.51 -36.97 41.77
C LEU A 11 -44.09 -38.38 42.05
N GLN A 12 -45.39 -38.56 41.83
CA GLN A 12 -46.05 -39.86 42.00
C GLN A 12 -45.77 -40.79 40.79
N VAL A 13 -44.69 -41.56 40.83
CA VAL A 13 -44.34 -42.53 39.77
C VAL A 13 -45.20 -43.79 39.89
N ARG A 14 -46.27 -43.89 39.08
CA ARG A 14 -46.95 -45.17 38.84
C ARG A 14 -46.06 -46.08 38.00
N SER A 15 -45.92 -47.35 38.40
CA SER A 15 -45.09 -48.32 37.68
C SER A 15 -45.65 -48.64 36.30
N ARG A 16 -44.75 -48.67 35.30
CA ARG A 16 -44.99 -49.32 34.00
C ARG A 16 -43.78 -50.17 33.65
N THR A 17 -44.01 -51.42 33.30
CA THR A 17 -43.01 -52.50 33.31
C THR A 17 -42.10 -52.53 32.06
N SER A 18 -42.00 -51.44 31.31
CA SER A 18 -41.05 -51.26 30.21
C SER A 18 -41.10 -49.83 29.66
N PHE A 19 -39.96 -49.34 29.16
CA PHE A 19 -39.84 -48.11 28.38
C PHE A 19 -39.24 -48.42 27.01
N ARG A 20 -39.70 -47.70 25.97
CA ARG A 20 -39.12 -47.74 24.61
C ARG A 20 -38.47 -46.41 24.31
N ILE A 21 -37.19 -46.42 23.95
CA ILE A 21 -36.51 -45.25 23.38
C ILE A 21 -36.66 -45.35 21.86
N ARG A 22 -37.17 -44.29 21.21
CA ARG A 22 -37.24 -44.17 19.76
C ARG A 22 -36.41 -42.98 19.31
N LEU A 23 -35.30 -43.25 18.63
CA LEU A 23 -34.53 -42.23 17.91
C LEU A 23 -34.88 -42.28 16.42
N ARG A 24 -34.97 -41.12 15.78
CA ARG A 24 -35.15 -40.96 14.33
C ARG A 24 -34.24 -39.84 13.85
N GLY A 25 -33.28 -40.18 12.99
CA GLY A 25 -32.46 -39.21 12.25
C GLY A 25 -32.85 -39.17 10.78
N ARG A 26 -32.59 -38.02 10.13
CA ARG A 26 -32.48 -37.91 8.66
C ARG A 26 -31.15 -37.26 8.36
N ILE A 27 -30.40 -37.81 7.41
CA ILE A 27 -29.27 -37.12 6.80
C ILE A 27 -29.86 -36.05 5.88
N LEU A 28 -29.56 -34.78 6.13
CA LEU A 28 -29.84 -33.69 5.21
C LEU A 28 -28.61 -33.47 4.36
N ASP A 29 -28.54 -34.19 3.25
CA ASP A 29 -27.50 -33.97 2.24
C ASP A 29 -27.88 -32.74 1.40
N ARG A 30 -27.06 -31.68 1.46
CA ARG A 30 -27.39 -30.37 0.87
C ARG A 30 -26.73 -30.19 -0.49
N GLU A 31 -26.90 -31.14 -1.41
CA GLU A 31 -26.72 -30.86 -2.85
C GLU A 31 -27.32 -31.93 -3.79
N ARG A 32 -28.45 -31.59 -4.43
CA ARG A 32 -28.76 -31.91 -5.84
C ARG A 32 -30.09 -31.28 -6.25
N LYS A 33 -30.06 -30.45 -7.29
CA LYS A 33 -31.27 -30.11 -8.06
C LYS A 33 -31.54 -31.23 -9.06
N ASN A 34 -32.82 -31.58 -9.21
CA ASN A 34 -33.41 -32.48 -10.19
C ASN A 34 -33.17 -34.00 -9.98
N GLY A 35 -34.28 -34.78 -10.00
CA GLY A 35 -34.28 -36.24 -10.00
C GLY A 35 -34.85 -36.87 -8.72
N ALA A 36 -35.96 -37.59 -8.83
CA ALA A 36 -36.63 -38.21 -7.68
C ALA A 36 -35.93 -39.49 -7.19
N GLY A 37 -35.55 -39.53 -5.91
CA GLY A 37 -35.03 -40.72 -5.25
C GLY A 37 -35.21 -40.66 -3.73
N ARG A 38 -35.78 -41.69 -3.11
CA ARG A 38 -35.94 -41.77 -1.65
C ARG A 38 -34.73 -42.49 -1.04
N GLY A 39 -33.88 -41.76 -0.32
CA GLY A 39 -32.76 -42.35 0.44
C GLY A 39 -33.24 -43.26 1.59
N PRO A 40 -32.49 -44.33 1.94
CA PRO A 40 -32.89 -45.28 2.97
C PRO A 40 -32.75 -44.68 4.38
N GLY A 41 -33.84 -44.75 5.16
CA GLY A 41 -33.84 -44.37 6.57
C GLY A 41 -33.56 -45.56 7.48
N TRP A 42 -32.52 -45.47 8.30
CA TRP A 42 -32.13 -46.50 9.27
C TRP A 42 -33.12 -46.56 10.46
N ARG A 43 -33.30 -47.74 11.04
CA ARG A 43 -34.04 -47.96 12.29
C ARG A 43 -33.24 -48.84 13.23
N PHE A 44 -32.92 -48.33 14.41
CA PHE A 44 -32.46 -49.13 15.54
C PHE A 44 -33.62 -49.27 16.53
N ASP A 45 -33.91 -50.51 16.94
CA ASP A 45 -34.96 -50.83 17.92
C ASP A 45 -34.35 -51.79 18.95
N MET A 46 -34.02 -51.28 20.15
CA MET A 46 -33.32 -52.03 21.19
C MET A 46 -34.30 -52.37 22.32
N ARG A 47 -34.50 -53.66 22.60
CA ARG A 47 -35.19 -54.13 23.80
C ARG A 47 -34.17 -54.55 24.85
N VAL A 48 -34.24 -53.93 26.03
CA VAL A 48 -33.45 -54.35 27.20
C VAL A 48 -34.38 -55.11 28.16
N PRO A 49 -34.21 -56.43 28.33
CA PRO A 49 -34.94 -57.18 29.35
C PRO A 49 -34.35 -56.92 30.74
N VAL A 50 -35.17 -56.50 31.69
CA VAL A 50 -34.73 -56.27 33.08
C VAL A 50 -34.81 -57.58 33.86
N HIS A 51 -33.70 -58.31 33.96
CA HIS A 51 -33.54 -59.33 34.99
C HIS A 51 -33.04 -58.71 36.30
N SER A 52 -33.48 -59.26 37.43
CA SER A 52 -33.38 -58.65 38.75
C SER A 52 -32.00 -58.83 39.40
N ALA A 53 -30.99 -58.16 38.85
CA ALA A 53 -29.72 -57.91 39.52
C ALA A 53 -29.16 -56.53 39.13
N SER A 54 -28.40 -55.91 40.03
CA SER A 54 -27.50 -54.79 39.70
C SER A 54 -28.15 -53.46 39.27
N ARG A 55 -29.19 -52.98 39.97
CA ARG A 55 -29.62 -51.56 39.88
C ARG A 55 -28.47 -50.57 40.15
N SER A 56 -27.48 -50.94 40.96
CA SER A 56 -26.33 -50.07 41.26
C SER A 56 -25.28 -49.97 40.14
N LEU A 57 -25.16 -50.94 39.22
CA LEU A 57 -24.17 -50.81 38.13
C LEU A 57 -24.64 -49.85 37.02
N VAL A 58 -25.94 -49.75 36.76
CA VAL A 58 -26.46 -48.93 35.66
C VAL A 58 -26.34 -47.43 35.98
N TYR A 59 -26.61 -47.03 37.22
CA TYR A 59 -26.38 -45.63 37.64
C TYR A 59 -24.89 -45.27 37.63
N THR A 60 -24.01 -46.17 38.05
CA THR A 60 -22.55 -45.93 37.98
C THR A 60 -22.05 -45.86 36.53
N ALA A 61 -22.54 -46.72 35.62
CA ALA A 61 -22.15 -46.67 34.21
C ALA A 61 -22.66 -45.40 33.49
N VAL A 62 -23.88 -44.94 33.77
CA VAL A 62 -24.40 -43.68 33.22
C VAL A 62 -23.72 -42.47 33.86
N ALA A 63 -23.43 -42.48 35.16
CA ALA A 63 -22.63 -41.44 35.81
C ALA A 63 -21.21 -41.38 35.24
N ILE A 64 -20.57 -42.53 34.93
CA ILE A 64 -19.25 -42.58 34.29
C ILE A 64 -19.31 -42.11 32.83
N LEU A 65 -20.40 -42.33 32.09
CA LEU A 65 -20.58 -41.79 30.73
C LEU A 65 -20.90 -40.28 30.71
N VAL A 66 -21.56 -39.75 31.74
CA VAL A 66 -21.81 -38.30 31.89
C VAL A 66 -20.60 -37.58 32.51
N ALA A 67 -19.81 -38.23 33.37
CA ALA A 67 -18.57 -37.68 33.91
C ALA A 67 -17.37 -37.80 32.96
N ASN A 68 -17.40 -38.73 31.98
CA ASN A 68 -16.44 -38.79 30.87
C ASN A 68 -16.93 -38.10 29.58
N ALA A 69 -18.10 -37.45 29.62
CA ALA A 69 -18.22 -36.14 29.00
C ALA A 69 -17.48 -35.10 29.87
N GLY A 70 -16.23 -35.43 30.22
CA GLY A 70 -15.31 -34.48 30.83
C GLY A 70 -15.18 -33.31 29.89
N SER A 71 -14.96 -32.12 30.44
CA SER A 71 -14.68 -30.93 29.66
C SER A 71 -13.71 -31.30 28.55
N ALA A 72 -14.19 -31.29 27.30
CA ALA A 72 -13.29 -31.17 26.18
C ALA A 72 -12.54 -29.88 26.50
N SER A 73 -11.26 -30.00 26.89
CA SER A 73 -10.38 -28.85 27.00
C SER A 73 -10.60 -28.10 25.70
N ALA A 74 -11.10 -26.87 25.78
CA ALA A 74 -11.37 -26.07 24.60
C ALA A 74 -10.01 -25.89 23.93
N GLY A 75 -9.73 -26.75 22.94
CA GLY A 75 -8.41 -26.88 22.33
C GLY A 75 -8.00 -25.50 21.91
N THR A 76 -6.89 -25.02 22.49
CA THR A 76 -6.54 -23.60 22.45
C THR A 76 -6.48 -23.15 21.00
N GLN A 77 -7.50 -22.39 20.60
CA GLN A 77 -7.77 -22.15 19.18
C GLN A 77 -6.60 -21.38 18.57
N THR A 78 -6.04 -21.93 17.50
CA THR A 78 -5.10 -21.20 16.66
C THR A 78 -5.91 -20.50 15.57
N VAL A 79 -5.67 -19.20 15.39
CA VAL A 79 -6.26 -18.42 14.30
C VAL A 79 -5.15 -17.94 13.40
N VAL A 80 -5.28 -18.19 12.10
CA VAL A 80 -4.37 -17.69 11.08
C VAL A 80 -5.05 -16.58 10.30
N THR A 81 -4.39 -15.44 10.16
CA THR A 81 -4.77 -14.40 9.22
C THR A 81 -3.79 -14.36 8.07
N LEU A 82 -4.33 -14.39 6.86
CA LEU A 82 -3.60 -14.18 5.60
C LEU A 82 -3.69 -12.68 5.28
N GLY A 83 -2.61 -11.95 5.58
CA GLY A 83 -2.44 -10.52 5.28
C GLY A 83 -1.65 -10.33 3.99
N PHE A 84 -2.15 -9.48 3.10
CA PHE A 84 -1.49 -9.11 1.86
C PHE A 84 -1.29 -7.59 1.85
N ASP A 85 -0.05 -7.14 1.99
CA ASP A 85 0.32 -5.74 2.16
C ASP A 85 0.72 -5.10 0.81
N ASP A 86 0.89 -3.78 0.73
CA ASP A 86 1.23 -3.00 -0.48
C ASP A 86 0.19 -2.89 -1.62
N ALA A 87 -0.88 -3.69 -1.65
CA ALA A 87 -1.84 -3.77 -2.77
C ALA A 87 -1.19 -3.95 -4.16
N THR A 88 -0.16 -4.79 -4.27
CA THR A 88 0.52 -5.07 -5.55
C THR A 88 -0.40 -5.80 -6.54
N ALA A 89 -0.29 -5.51 -7.84
CA ALA A 89 -1.17 -6.04 -8.88
C ALA A 89 -1.23 -7.58 -8.92
N GLY A 90 -0.11 -8.24 -8.59
CA GLY A 90 -0.02 -9.70 -8.48
C GLY A 90 -0.97 -10.31 -7.43
N GLN A 91 -1.48 -9.52 -6.48
CA GLN A 91 -2.42 -9.99 -5.47
C GLN A 91 -3.83 -10.23 -5.99
N PHE A 92 -4.21 -9.71 -7.16
CA PHE A 92 -5.59 -9.88 -7.65
C PHE A 92 -5.98 -11.36 -7.84
N GLN A 93 -5.02 -12.21 -8.21
CA GLN A 93 -5.23 -13.66 -8.34
C GLN A 93 -5.51 -14.36 -7.00
N VAL A 94 -5.07 -13.78 -5.88
CA VAL A 94 -5.19 -14.36 -4.53
C VAL A 94 -6.66 -14.51 -4.13
N GLY A 95 -7.53 -13.57 -4.54
CA GLY A 95 -8.96 -13.65 -4.21
C GLY A 95 -9.58 -14.98 -4.63
N ALA A 96 -9.35 -15.39 -5.88
CA ALA A 96 -9.79 -16.69 -6.38
C ALA A 96 -9.08 -17.88 -5.69
N MET A 97 -7.77 -17.78 -5.43
CA MET A 97 -7.01 -18.85 -4.75
C MET A 97 -7.52 -19.12 -3.34
N VAL A 98 -7.87 -18.07 -2.59
CA VAL A 98 -8.35 -18.14 -1.20
C VAL A 98 -9.84 -18.53 -1.18
N ALA A 99 -10.68 -17.89 -2.00
CA ALA A 99 -12.12 -18.18 -2.06
C ALA A 99 -12.44 -19.61 -2.53
N SER A 100 -11.65 -20.18 -3.45
CA SER A 100 -11.83 -21.57 -3.92
C SER A 100 -11.69 -22.63 -2.81
N ARG A 101 -11.11 -22.26 -1.67
CA ARG A 101 -10.90 -23.12 -0.48
C ARG A 101 -11.85 -22.77 0.66
N GLY A 102 -12.83 -21.88 0.44
CA GLY A 102 -13.77 -21.42 1.47
C GLY A 102 -13.12 -20.55 2.54
N LEU A 103 -12.00 -19.90 2.23
CA LEU A 103 -11.24 -19.04 3.13
C LEU A 103 -11.49 -17.56 2.81
N ASN A 104 -11.10 -16.68 3.72
CA ASN A 104 -11.06 -15.23 3.52
C ASN A 104 -9.67 -14.69 3.92
N ALA A 105 -9.32 -13.50 3.43
CA ALA A 105 -8.02 -12.86 3.60
C ALA A 105 -8.21 -11.37 3.91
N THR A 106 -7.13 -10.70 4.34
CA THR A 106 -7.11 -9.25 4.59
C THR A 106 -6.10 -8.62 3.63
N PHE A 107 -6.53 -7.67 2.81
CA PHE A 107 -5.66 -6.88 1.93
C PHE A 107 -5.44 -5.52 2.58
N PHE A 108 -4.19 -5.17 2.89
CA PHE A 108 -3.76 -3.88 3.41
C PHE A 108 -3.36 -3.00 2.24
N VAL A 109 -4.17 -1.97 1.98
CA VAL A 109 -4.10 -1.16 0.76
C VAL A 109 -3.47 0.20 1.07
N ASN A 110 -2.52 0.63 0.25
CA ASN A 110 -2.03 2.00 0.23
C ASN A 110 -2.86 2.82 -0.77
N SER A 111 -3.77 3.66 -0.27
CA SER A 111 -4.72 4.42 -1.12
C SER A 111 -4.04 5.28 -2.20
N GLY A 112 -2.84 5.81 -1.92
CA GLY A 112 -2.04 6.61 -2.83
C GLY A 112 -1.29 5.80 -3.90
N ARG A 113 -1.24 4.47 -3.80
CA ARG A 113 -0.67 3.57 -4.81
C ARG A 113 -1.74 2.92 -5.71
N VAL A 114 -3.01 2.95 -5.32
CA VAL A 114 -4.09 2.31 -6.10
C VAL A 114 -4.22 2.93 -7.50
N GLY A 115 -4.13 2.08 -8.53
CA GLY A 115 -4.22 2.46 -9.93
C GLY A 115 -2.93 3.00 -10.54
N THR A 116 -1.81 3.06 -9.82
CA THR A 116 -0.49 3.32 -10.42
C THR A 116 0.08 2.03 -11.05
N SER A 117 1.19 2.15 -11.78
CA SER A 117 1.90 0.98 -12.33
C SER A 117 2.24 -0.02 -11.22
N GLY A 118 2.12 -1.32 -11.50
CA GLY A 118 2.43 -2.40 -10.56
C GLY A 118 1.42 -2.63 -9.42
N HIS A 119 0.35 -1.83 -9.29
CA HIS A 119 -0.59 -1.88 -8.18
C HIS A 119 -2.03 -2.24 -8.61
N LEU A 120 -2.86 -2.66 -7.66
CA LEU A 120 -4.29 -2.94 -7.90
C LEU A 120 -5.06 -1.68 -8.28
N THR A 121 -6.16 -1.82 -9.02
CA THR A 121 -7.15 -0.76 -9.26
C THR A 121 -8.30 -0.81 -8.25
N TRP A 122 -9.05 0.29 -8.13
CA TRP A 122 -10.25 0.34 -7.27
C TRP A 122 -11.30 -0.70 -7.65
N ASP A 123 -11.49 -1.00 -8.94
CA ASP A 123 -12.42 -2.06 -9.40
C ASP A 123 -11.96 -3.47 -8.96
N GLN A 124 -10.65 -3.72 -8.97
CA GLN A 124 -10.06 -4.97 -8.47
C GLN A 124 -10.24 -5.10 -6.95
N ILE A 125 -10.01 -4.02 -6.20
CA ILE A 125 -10.21 -3.97 -4.75
C ILE A 125 -11.69 -4.17 -4.38
N ALA A 126 -12.62 -3.51 -5.10
CA ALA A 126 -14.06 -3.71 -4.92
C ALA A 126 -14.48 -5.16 -5.24
N THR A 127 -13.84 -5.79 -6.24
CA THR A 127 -14.04 -7.21 -6.56
C THR A 127 -13.57 -8.14 -5.43
N LEU A 128 -12.40 -7.87 -4.83
CA LEU A 128 -11.91 -8.62 -3.66
C LEU A 128 -12.85 -8.45 -2.45
N GLN A 129 -13.33 -7.23 -2.20
CA GLN A 129 -14.31 -6.98 -1.14
C GLN A 129 -15.63 -7.73 -1.38
N ALA A 130 -16.13 -7.74 -2.62
CA ALA A 130 -17.35 -8.47 -3.01
C ALA A 130 -17.20 -10.00 -2.91
N GLN A 131 -15.98 -10.53 -2.98
CA GLN A 131 -15.65 -11.94 -2.70
C GLN A 131 -15.58 -12.25 -1.20
N GLY A 132 -15.76 -11.25 -0.32
CA GLY A 132 -15.76 -11.39 1.13
C GLY A 132 -14.37 -11.26 1.76
N HIS A 133 -13.37 -10.76 1.04
CA HIS A 133 -12.10 -10.40 1.65
C HIS A 133 -12.22 -9.08 2.42
N GLU A 134 -11.45 -8.93 3.49
CA GLU A 134 -11.34 -7.67 4.22
C GLU A 134 -10.39 -6.72 3.49
N ILE A 135 -10.80 -5.47 3.35
CA ILE A 135 -9.94 -4.38 2.89
C ILE A 135 -9.60 -3.53 4.11
N ALA A 136 -8.32 -3.48 4.45
CA ALA A 136 -7.73 -2.65 5.48
C ALA A 136 -6.82 -1.60 4.82
N GLY A 137 -6.48 -0.54 5.56
CA GLY A 137 -5.54 0.48 5.07
C GLY A 137 -4.10 0.21 5.51
N HIS A 138 -3.14 0.75 4.75
CA HIS A 138 -1.71 0.57 4.93
C HIS A 138 -0.91 1.88 4.88
N THR A 139 -1.59 3.02 5.10
CA THR A 139 -1.15 4.40 4.84
C THR A 139 -1.12 4.80 3.37
N VAL A 140 -1.34 6.08 3.06
CA VAL A 140 -1.47 6.56 1.68
C VAL A 140 -0.26 6.16 0.81
N ASN A 141 0.97 6.41 1.30
CA ASN A 141 2.20 6.24 0.51
C ASN A 141 3.18 5.19 1.06
N HIS A 142 2.79 4.39 2.06
CA HIS A 142 3.66 3.41 2.75
C HIS A 142 4.86 4.04 3.48
N VAL A 143 4.67 5.21 4.09
CA VAL A 143 5.77 5.89 4.82
C VAL A 143 5.97 5.25 6.20
N LYS A 144 7.23 5.22 6.66
CA LYS A 144 7.55 4.84 8.03
C LYS A 144 7.02 5.90 9.01
N LEU A 145 5.87 5.62 9.62
CA LEU A 145 5.15 6.56 10.49
C LEU A 145 6.02 7.13 11.63
N THR A 146 6.92 6.33 12.22
CA THR A 146 7.81 6.77 13.31
C THR A 146 8.89 7.76 12.88
N THR A 147 9.09 8.01 11.58
CA THR A 147 10.08 8.98 11.06
C THR A 147 9.45 10.21 10.41
N VAL A 148 8.13 10.39 10.48
CA VAL A 148 7.44 11.59 9.99
C VAL A 148 6.73 12.33 11.12
N SER A 149 6.51 13.63 10.96
CA SER A 149 5.81 14.48 11.94
C SER A 149 4.41 13.95 12.29
N PRO A 150 3.87 14.16 13.51
CA PRO A 150 2.53 13.71 13.88
C PRO A 150 1.41 14.13 12.91
N ASP A 151 1.47 15.35 12.37
CA ASP A 151 0.51 15.81 11.34
C ASP A 151 0.58 14.99 10.04
N GLU A 152 1.78 14.55 9.66
CA GLU A 152 1.98 13.68 8.49
C GLU A 152 1.59 12.24 8.81
N GLN A 153 1.88 11.72 10.00
CA GLN A 153 1.35 10.42 10.46
C GLN A 153 -0.18 10.41 10.34
N ARG A 154 -0.81 11.49 10.79
CA ARG A 154 -2.26 11.68 10.76
C ARG A 154 -2.82 11.79 9.35
N ARG A 155 -2.21 12.56 8.44
CA ARG A 155 -2.59 12.52 7.01
C ARG A 155 -2.43 11.10 6.45
N GLN A 156 -1.27 10.48 6.64
CA GLN A 156 -0.96 9.15 6.10
C GLN A 156 -1.90 8.04 6.58
N ILE A 157 -2.26 8.02 7.86
CA ILE A 157 -3.16 6.99 8.44
C ILE A 157 -4.62 7.34 8.13
N CYS A 158 -4.99 8.62 8.22
CA CYS A 158 -6.37 9.01 8.08
C CYS A 158 -6.77 9.13 6.62
N ASP A 159 -6.06 9.89 5.76
CA ASP A 159 -6.41 10.05 4.34
C ASP A 159 -6.49 8.68 3.59
N ASP A 160 -5.84 7.65 4.13
CA ASP A 160 -5.91 6.25 3.70
C ASP A 160 -7.18 5.50 4.16
N ARG A 161 -7.58 5.69 5.43
CA ARG A 161 -8.82 5.09 5.97
C ARG A 161 -10.10 5.79 5.50
N ALA A 162 -9.95 7.07 5.19
CA ALA A 162 -10.90 8.07 5.61
C ALA A 162 -10.58 9.35 4.80
N ALA A 163 -11.50 10.20 4.36
CA ALA A 163 -12.51 10.77 5.22
C ALA A 163 -12.05 11.03 6.67
N ALA A 164 -10.74 11.16 6.99
CA ALA A 164 -10.14 11.76 8.21
C ALA A 164 -9.99 11.11 9.63
N ALA A 165 -9.89 11.95 10.70
CA ALA A 165 -8.79 12.03 11.68
C ALA A 165 -8.99 12.69 13.09
N VAL A 166 -8.23 12.25 14.11
CA VAL A 166 -7.80 13.07 15.31
C VAL A 166 -6.35 12.71 15.76
N ASP A 167 -5.89 13.20 16.93
CA ASP A 167 -4.47 13.44 17.30
C ASP A 167 -3.86 12.49 18.37
N ALA A 168 -2.57 12.69 18.67
CA ALA A 168 -1.66 12.05 19.66
C ALA A 168 -0.75 10.91 19.12
N SER A 169 -0.34 9.91 19.92
CA SER A 169 0.58 8.84 19.48
C SER A 169 0.03 8.04 18.29
N VAL A 170 0.89 7.35 17.50
CA VAL A 170 0.47 6.55 16.33
C VAL A 170 -0.76 5.67 16.60
N GLU A 171 -0.76 4.92 17.72
CA GLU A 171 -1.88 4.08 18.15
C GLU A 171 -3.19 4.87 18.37
N SER A 172 -3.09 6.07 18.93
CA SER A 172 -4.24 6.96 19.13
C SER A 172 -4.68 7.69 17.87
N ILE A 173 -3.77 8.03 16.95
CA ILE A 173 -4.10 8.52 15.60
C ILE A 173 -4.88 7.44 14.85
N VAL A 174 -4.37 6.19 14.83
CA VAL A 174 -5.07 5.03 14.24
C VAL A 174 -6.48 4.89 14.80
N ARG A 175 -6.64 4.93 16.13
CA ARG A 175 -7.96 4.92 16.80
C ARG A 175 -8.84 6.12 16.40
N ALA A 176 -8.24 7.29 16.23
CA ALA A 176 -8.93 8.54 15.95
C ALA A 176 -9.35 8.71 14.48
N CYS A 177 -8.61 8.14 13.52
CA CYS A 177 -9.11 7.90 12.16
C CYS A 177 -10.22 6.83 12.15
N GLY A 178 -10.42 6.13 13.28
CA GLY A 178 -11.51 5.19 13.51
C GLY A 178 -11.16 3.72 13.35
N TYR A 179 -9.89 3.33 13.21
CA TYR A 179 -9.50 1.92 13.09
C TYR A 179 -9.86 1.16 14.38
N SER A 180 -10.28 -0.09 14.23
CA SER A 180 -10.52 -1.02 15.36
C SER A 180 -9.24 -1.65 15.89
N SER A 181 -8.15 -1.62 15.11
CA SER A 181 -6.89 -2.29 15.39
C SER A 181 -5.76 -1.81 14.46
N ALA A 182 -4.51 -2.09 14.84
CA ALA A 182 -3.34 -2.01 13.97
C ALA A 182 -2.34 -3.13 14.28
N ARG A 183 -1.50 -3.45 13.29
CA ARG A 183 -0.37 -4.37 13.39
C ARG A 183 0.90 -3.58 13.72
N GLY A 184 1.63 -4.03 14.72
CA GLY A 184 2.94 -3.47 15.06
C GLY A 184 4.01 -3.83 14.04
N HIS A 185 5.23 -3.36 14.24
CA HIS A 185 6.38 -3.85 13.45
C HIS A 185 6.54 -5.36 13.70
N GLY A 186 6.74 -6.15 12.65
CA GLY A 186 6.81 -7.62 12.75
C GLY A 186 8.03 -8.15 13.51
N GLY A 187 8.09 -9.47 13.69
CA GLY A 187 9.22 -10.16 14.35
C GLY A 187 9.03 -10.43 15.85
N HIS A 188 7.80 -10.25 16.36
CA HIS A 188 7.44 -10.53 17.76
C HIS A 188 6.95 -11.96 18.01
N ILE A 189 6.92 -12.78 16.95
CA ILE A 189 6.52 -14.19 16.93
C ILE A 189 7.60 -14.95 16.12
N PRO A 190 8.02 -16.16 16.53
CA PRO A 190 9.11 -16.89 15.88
C PRO A 190 8.88 -17.12 14.39
N ASN A 191 9.95 -17.02 13.61
CA ASN A 191 10.00 -17.19 12.15
C ASN A 191 11.44 -17.57 11.73
N PRO A 192 11.70 -17.97 10.47
CA PRO A 192 13.01 -18.47 10.04
C PRO A 192 14.19 -17.54 10.33
N ASP A 193 14.02 -16.24 10.14
CA ASP A 193 15.09 -15.24 10.30
C ASP A 193 15.20 -14.69 11.73
N SER A 194 14.25 -15.00 12.61
CA SER A 194 14.34 -14.65 14.03
C SER A 194 13.86 -15.77 14.96
N THR A 195 14.82 -16.55 15.47
CA THR A 195 14.67 -17.29 16.72
C THR A 195 14.84 -16.32 17.89
N CYS A 196 13.80 -15.54 18.18
CA CYS A 196 13.88 -14.51 19.22
C CYS A 196 14.37 -15.11 20.55
N SER A 197 15.37 -14.50 21.16
CA SER A 197 16.19 -15.05 22.26
C SER A 197 15.44 -15.20 23.60
N GLY A 198 14.39 -16.01 23.64
CA GLY A 198 13.54 -16.27 24.80
C GLY A 198 12.43 -15.23 25.06
N GLN A 199 12.28 -14.21 24.21
CA GLN A 199 11.33 -13.10 24.44
C GLN A 199 10.07 -13.11 23.55
N CYS A 200 10.00 -13.93 22.49
CA CYS A 200 8.81 -13.98 21.64
C CYS A 200 7.70 -14.84 22.24
N THR A 201 6.46 -14.41 22.03
CA THR A 201 5.27 -15.23 22.24
C THR A 201 5.02 -16.08 20.99
N TRP A 202 4.61 -17.34 21.15
CA TRP A 202 4.33 -18.24 20.02
C TRP A 202 3.14 -17.79 19.16
N ALA A 203 2.28 -16.92 19.67
CA ALA A 203 1.20 -16.25 18.95
C ALA A 203 0.82 -14.92 19.65
N GLU A 204 0.07 -14.05 18.97
CA GLU A 204 -0.66 -12.94 19.63
C GLU A 204 -1.87 -13.51 20.41
N LYS A 205 -2.33 -12.80 21.45
CA LYS A 205 -3.50 -13.22 22.22
C LYS A 205 -4.80 -12.94 21.46
N ILE A 206 -5.86 -13.66 21.86
CA ILE A 206 -7.23 -13.39 21.44
C ILE A 206 -8.07 -13.20 22.71
N PRO A 207 -8.59 -11.98 23.00
CA PRO A 207 -8.28 -10.72 22.32
C PRO A 207 -6.80 -10.31 22.51
N PRO A 208 -6.24 -9.46 21.63
CA PRO A 208 -4.87 -8.95 21.76
C PRO A 208 -4.65 -8.19 23.08
N VAL A 209 -3.40 -8.14 23.55
CA VAL A 209 -3.05 -7.29 24.71
C VAL A 209 -3.23 -5.81 24.38
N ASP A 210 -2.82 -5.42 23.17
CA ASP A 210 -3.10 -4.13 22.59
C ASP A 210 -3.62 -4.33 21.16
N ALA A 211 -4.86 -3.92 20.91
CA ALA A 211 -5.47 -4.01 19.59
C ALA A 211 -4.79 -3.08 18.57
N PHE A 212 -4.11 -2.02 19.02
CA PHE A 212 -3.44 -1.03 18.17
C PHE A 212 -1.96 -1.33 17.93
N ASN A 213 -1.45 -2.39 18.55
CA ASN A 213 -0.05 -2.81 18.47
C ASN A 213 0.06 -4.35 18.47
N THR A 214 -0.70 -4.99 17.58
CA THR A 214 -0.81 -6.45 17.53
C THR A 214 0.46 -7.08 16.96
N ARG A 215 0.89 -8.21 17.55
CA ARG A 215 2.11 -8.92 17.16
C ARG A 215 1.91 -9.77 15.91
N SER A 216 3.00 -9.93 15.16
CA SER A 216 3.12 -10.82 14.01
C SER A 216 4.55 -11.39 13.92
N PRO A 217 4.77 -12.47 13.14
CA PRO A 217 6.04 -12.74 12.48
C PRO A 217 6.53 -11.53 11.65
N SER A 218 7.76 -11.60 11.15
CA SER A 218 8.23 -10.72 10.06
C SER A 218 7.52 -11.04 8.73
N SER A 219 7.69 -10.17 7.75
CA SER A 219 7.22 -10.36 6.37
C SER A 219 7.78 -11.65 5.76
N ILE A 220 6.96 -12.37 4.98
CA ILE A 220 7.41 -13.59 4.30
C ILE A 220 8.47 -13.22 3.24
N LEU A 221 9.62 -13.90 3.27
CA LEU A 221 10.69 -13.73 2.28
C LEU A 221 10.62 -14.81 1.18
N SER A 222 11.22 -14.49 0.03
CA SER A 222 11.33 -15.37 -1.13
C SER A 222 12.23 -16.61 -0.93
N THR A 223 13.01 -16.62 0.15
CA THR A 223 13.81 -17.75 0.60
C THR A 223 13.04 -18.74 1.47
N TRP A 224 11.87 -18.37 2.00
CA TRP A 224 11.12 -19.20 2.93
C TRP A 224 10.31 -20.29 2.21
N THR A 225 10.22 -21.46 2.82
CA THR A 225 9.61 -22.65 2.23
C THR A 225 8.21 -22.93 2.78
N LEU A 226 7.52 -23.91 2.18
CA LEU A 226 6.26 -24.41 2.72
C LEU A 226 6.41 -24.92 4.15
N ALA A 227 7.53 -25.57 4.48
CA ALA A 227 7.79 -26.07 5.82
C ALA A 227 7.92 -24.92 6.86
N ASP A 228 8.46 -23.78 6.46
CA ASP A 228 8.61 -22.60 7.31
C ASP A 228 7.25 -21.95 7.63
N LEU A 229 6.40 -21.80 6.61
CA LEU A 229 5.02 -21.32 6.80
C LEU A 229 4.21 -22.26 7.71
N GLN A 230 4.40 -23.57 7.54
CA GLN A 230 3.78 -24.60 8.40
C GLN A 230 4.35 -24.60 9.83
N ALA A 231 5.65 -24.33 9.99
CA ALA A 231 6.31 -24.27 11.29
C ALA A 231 5.78 -23.11 12.15
N MET A 232 5.52 -21.94 11.57
CA MET A 232 4.92 -20.81 12.30
C MET A 232 3.51 -21.14 12.82
N VAL A 233 2.66 -21.77 11.99
CA VAL A 233 1.29 -22.17 12.40
C VAL A 233 1.33 -23.30 13.42
N THR A 234 2.13 -24.36 13.18
CA THR A 234 2.21 -25.50 14.11
C THR A 234 2.92 -25.15 15.42
N GLY A 235 3.82 -24.16 15.43
CA GLY A 235 4.39 -23.59 16.64
C GLY A 235 3.33 -22.99 17.57
N ALA A 236 2.36 -22.25 17.04
CA ALA A 236 1.21 -21.76 17.81
C ALA A 236 0.32 -22.91 18.32
N GLU A 237 -0.02 -23.87 17.45
CA GLU A 237 -0.81 -25.06 17.81
C GLU A 237 -0.22 -25.83 19.00
N GLN A 238 1.12 -25.97 19.03
CA GLN A 238 1.85 -26.71 20.06
C GLN A 238 2.04 -25.93 21.37
N ASN A 239 1.92 -24.59 21.35
CA ASN A 239 2.28 -23.72 22.47
C ASN A 239 1.08 -22.92 23.03
N GLY A 240 -0.13 -23.50 22.96
CA GLY A 240 -1.32 -22.92 23.60
C GLY A 240 -2.14 -22.00 22.71
N GLY A 241 -2.04 -22.13 21.38
CA GLY A 241 -2.87 -21.41 20.41
C GLY A 241 -2.66 -19.90 20.40
N GLY A 242 -3.69 -19.17 19.96
CA GLY A 242 -3.63 -17.72 19.76
C GLY A 242 -3.69 -17.34 18.28
N TRP A 243 -3.21 -16.14 17.94
CA TRP A 243 -3.34 -15.54 16.63
C TRP A 243 -1.99 -15.37 15.91
N ILE A 244 -1.93 -15.86 14.67
CA ILE A 244 -0.79 -15.71 13.75
C ILE A 244 -1.23 -14.85 12.56
N GLN A 245 -0.60 -13.68 12.41
CA GLN A 245 -0.79 -12.78 11.26
C GLN A 245 0.35 -12.97 10.26
N LEU A 246 0.13 -13.68 9.17
CA LEU A 246 1.15 -13.87 8.11
C LEU A 246 1.07 -12.73 7.10
N THR A 247 2.21 -12.14 6.74
CA THR A 247 2.26 -10.92 5.92
C THR A 247 2.99 -11.16 4.60
N PHE A 248 2.23 -11.29 3.52
CA PHE A 248 2.70 -11.49 2.14
C PHE A 248 2.71 -10.15 1.40
N HIS A 249 3.70 -9.90 0.53
CA HIS A 249 3.79 -8.64 -0.23
C HIS A 249 3.58 -8.91 -1.73
N LYS A 250 4.61 -9.36 -2.47
CA LYS A 250 4.48 -9.66 -3.91
C LYS A 250 4.13 -11.11 -4.17
N ILE A 251 3.09 -11.37 -4.98
CA ILE A 251 2.74 -12.74 -5.43
C ILE A 251 3.26 -12.96 -6.85
N CYS A 252 4.46 -13.53 -6.93
CA CYS A 252 5.25 -13.70 -8.15
C CYS A 252 6.37 -14.72 -7.94
N ASN A 253 6.98 -15.20 -9.03
CA ASN A 253 8.14 -16.08 -8.96
C ASN A 253 9.43 -15.27 -8.81
N ALA A 254 9.93 -15.16 -7.57
CA ALA A 254 11.22 -14.57 -7.22
C ALA A 254 11.47 -13.15 -7.78
N CYS A 255 10.41 -12.33 -7.92
CA CYS A 255 10.53 -10.97 -8.46
C CYS A 255 11.02 -9.94 -7.42
N ASP A 256 11.22 -10.34 -6.16
CA ASP A 256 11.73 -9.52 -5.06
C ASP A 256 12.10 -10.38 -3.83
N THR A 257 12.79 -9.80 -2.86
CA THR A 257 13.06 -10.34 -1.53
C THR A 257 11.78 -10.67 -0.76
N TYR A 258 10.72 -9.87 -0.89
CA TYR A 258 9.42 -10.09 -0.22
C TYR A 258 8.38 -10.78 -1.13
N SER A 259 8.86 -11.61 -2.07
CA SER A 259 7.98 -12.36 -2.97
C SER A 259 7.60 -13.74 -2.45
N THR A 260 6.42 -14.23 -2.84
CA THR A 260 5.96 -15.60 -2.60
C THR A 260 5.39 -16.14 -3.91
N SER A 261 5.84 -17.33 -4.34
CA SER A 261 5.34 -17.93 -5.58
C SER A 261 3.87 -18.33 -5.48
N PRO A 262 3.10 -18.23 -6.57
CA PRO A 262 1.73 -18.75 -6.63
C PRO A 262 1.63 -20.21 -6.18
N GLU A 263 2.62 -21.04 -6.52
CA GLU A 263 2.68 -22.47 -6.19
C GLU A 263 2.90 -22.70 -4.69
N LEU A 264 3.81 -21.94 -4.06
CA LEU A 264 4.04 -22.00 -2.60
C LEU A 264 2.80 -21.55 -1.84
N LEU A 265 2.20 -20.44 -2.26
CA LEU A 265 0.96 -19.93 -1.66
C LEU A 265 -0.17 -20.96 -1.81
N ALA A 266 -0.38 -21.53 -3.01
CA ALA A 266 -1.40 -22.55 -3.23
C ALA A 266 -1.22 -23.77 -2.33
N ALA A 267 0.01 -24.31 -2.23
CA ALA A 267 0.31 -25.47 -1.39
C ALA A 267 0.09 -25.19 0.11
N PHE A 268 0.38 -23.97 0.57
CA PHE A 268 0.08 -23.55 1.95
C PHE A 268 -1.42 -23.38 2.19
N LEU A 269 -2.15 -22.80 1.23
CA LEU A 269 -3.61 -22.66 1.29
C LEU A 269 -4.33 -24.03 1.25
N ASP A 270 -3.80 -25.04 0.54
CA ASP A 270 -4.33 -26.41 0.57
C ASP A 270 -4.10 -27.12 1.91
N TRP A 271 -3.02 -26.78 2.60
CA TRP A 271 -2.66 -27.38 3.88
C TRP A 271 -3.48 -26.84 5.07
N LEU A 272 -3.99 -25.62 5.00
CA LEU A 272 -4.71 -24.96 6.10
C LEU A 272 -6.10 -25.57 6.44
N PRO A 273 -7.05 -25.79 5.49
CA PRO A 273 -8.40 -26.23 5.83
C PRO A 273 -8.51 -27.53 6.64
N PRO A 274 -7.71 -28.60 6.37
CA PRO A 274 -7.72 -29.80 7.20
C PRO A 274 -7.40 -29.57 8.69
N ARG A 275 -6.69 -28.48 9.02
CA ARG A 275 -6.27 -28.17 10.40
C ARG A 275 -7.40 -27.68 11.29
N ALA A 276 -8.57 -27.39 10.73
CA ALA A 276 -9.79 -27.13 11.51
C ALA A 276 -10.14 -28.31 12.44
N ALA A 277 -9.76 -29.54 12.10
CA ALA A 277 -9.91 -30.71 12.98
C ALA A 277 -9.05 -30.62 14.27
N GLY A 278 -7.95 -29.86 14.24
CA GLY A 278 -7.10 -29.55 15.40
C GLY A 278 -7.44 -28.24 16.10
N GLY A 279 -8.48 -27.53 15.66
CA GLY A 279 -8.88 -26.22 16.21
C GLY A 279 -8.28 -25.01 15.49
N THR A 280 -7.50 -25.20 14.43
CA THR A 280 -6.89 -24.11 13.65
C THR A 280 -7.84 -23.58 12.59
N VAL A 281 -8.13 -22.27 12.61
CA VAL A 281 -9.08 -21.63 11.68
C VAL A 281 -8.46 -20.41 11.00
N VAL A 282 -8.84 -20.15 9.75
CA VAL A 282 -8.44 -18.93 9.04
C VAL A 282 -9.49 -17.84 9.26
N ARG A 283 -9.08 -16.63 9.62
CA ARG A 283 -9.96 -15.46 9.79
C ARG A 283 -9.28 -14.18 9.31
N THR A 284 -10.07 -13.21 8.85
CA THR A 284 -9.59 -11.84 8.58
C THR A 284 -9.35 -11.08 9.90
N VAL A 285 -8.62 -9.97 9.87
CA VAL A 285 -8.30 -9.18 11.09
C VAL A 285 -9.57 -8.74 11.83
N ALA A 286 -10.52 -8.10 11.13
CA ALA A 286 -11.80 -7.69 11.69
C ALA A 286 -12.56 -8.87 12.30
N ALA A 287 -12.53 -10.05 11.69
CA ALA A 287 -13.18 -11.24 12.23
C ALA A 287 -12.51 -11.78 13.51
N VAL A 288 -11.24 -11.50 13.76
CA VAL A 288 -10.57 -11.80 15.05
C VAL A 288 -10.92 -10.73 16.08
N ILE A 289 -10.75 -9.44 15.73
CA ILE A 289 -10.99 -8.30 16.62
C ILE A 289 -12.45 -8.20 17.08
N GLN A 290 -13.41 -8.56 16.22
CA GLN A 290 -14.85 -8.56 16.53
C GLN A 290 -15.34 -9.86 17.18
N GLY A 291 -14.45 -10.75 17.63
CA GLY A 291 -14.83 -11.98 18.33
C GLY A 291 -15.55 -13.02 17.46
N GLY A 292 -15.35 -12.99 16.14
CA GLY A 292 -15.88 -13.98 15.21
C GLY A 292 -17.33 -13.82 14.80
N ALA A 293 -17.98 -12.70 15.15
CA ALA A 293 -19.19 -12.26 14.46
C ALA A 293 -18.88 -12.06 12.95
N PRO A 294 -19.85 -12.30 12.04
CA PRO A 294 -19.71 -11.80 10.68
C PRO A 294 -19.53 -10.28 10.74
N PRO A 295 -18.67 -9.68 9.89
CA PRO A 295 -18.39 -8.25 9.96
C PRO A 295 -19.70 -7.49 9.88
N VAL A 296 -20.08 -6.85 10.99
CA VAL A 296 -21.31 -6.08 11.01
C VAL A 296 -21.04 -4.89 10.10
N VAL A 297 -21.78 -4.80 8.99
CA VAL A 297 -21.74 -3.66 8.07
C VAL A 297 -22.48 -2.48 8.72
N ILE A 298 -22.04 -2.11 9.92
CA ILE A 298 -22.14 -0.74 10.38
C ILE A 298 -21.07 -0.02 9.56
N PRO A 299 -21.41 0.89 8.65
CA PRO A 299 -20.40 1.79 8.11
C PRO A 299 -19.74 2.45 9.33
N PRO A 300 -18.39 2.40 9.47
CA PRO A 300 -17.75 3.09 10.57
C PRO A 300 -18.22 4.55 10.54
N PRO A 301 -18.48 5.19 11.71
CA PRO A 301 -18.96 6.57 11.74
C PRO A 301 -18.04 7.42 10.86
N PRO A 302 -18.60 8.28 9.98
CA PRO A 302 -17.81 9.00 8.99
C PRO A 302 -16.67 9.71 9.71
N PRO A 303 -15.42 9.36 9.39
CA PRO A 303 -14.29 9.83 10.18
C PRO A 303 -14.12 11.38 10.13
N PRO A 304 -13.40 12.03 11.07
CA PRO A 304 -13.58 13.49 11.31
C PRO A 304 -12.56 14.40 10.56
N PRO A 305 -12.92 15.27 9.58
CA PRO A 305 -12.09 15.89 8.51
C PRO A 305 -10.58 16.11 8.75
N PRO A 306 -9.68 15.79 7.79
CA PRO A 306 -8.25 15.72 8.09
C PRO A 306 -7.77 17.14 8.39
N PRO A 307 -6.68 17.32 9.17
CA PRO A 307 -6.11 18.64 9.32
C PRO A 307 -5.85 19.17 7.89
N PRO A 308 -6.52 20.26 7.46
CA PRO A 308 -6.43 20.69 6.08
C PRO A 308 -4.95 20.93 5.77
N PRO A 309 -4.47 20.59 4.56
CA PRO A 309 -3.09 20.90 4.20
C PRO A 309 -2.88 22.39 4.52
N PRO A 310 -1.76 22.76 5.20
CA PRO A 310 -1.51 24.14 5.59
C PRO A 310 -1.78 25.06 4.39
N PRO A 311 -2.50 26.18 4.59
CA PRO A 311 -2.94 27.03 3.49
C PRO A 311 -1.73 27.38 2.63
N PRO A 312 -1.83 27.34 1.29
CA PRO A 312 -0.70 27.57 0.42
C PRO A 312 0.02 28.83 0.86
N ILE A 313 1.33 28.73 1.16
CA ILE A 313 2.16 29.90 1.39
C ILE A 313 1.98 30.77 0.14
N SER A 314 1.34 31.93 0.32
CA SER A 314 0.87 32.75 -0.81
C SER A 314 1.70 34.01 -0.97
N ALA A 315 2.88 34.05 -0.34
CA ALA A 315 3.89 35.09 -0.41
C ALA A 315 5.22 34.56 0.16
N GLY A 316 6.35 34.95 -0.42
CA GLY A 316 7.67 34.45 -0.04
C GLY A 316 8.00 33.06 -0.61
N ASN A 317 9.07 32.46 -0.11
CA ASN A 317 9.56 31.14 -0.54
C ASN A 317 8.60 30.04 -0.05
N LEU A 318 8.14 29.19 -0.97
CA LEU A 318 7.23 28.08 -0.68
C LEU A 318 7.94 26.89 -0.03
N LEU A 319 9.27 26.83 -0.09
CA LEU A 319 10.08 25.75 0.45
C LEU A 319 10.34 25.94 1.94
N LYS A 320 10.28 24.85 2.71
CA LYS A 320 10.78 24.81 4.09
C LYS A 320 12.27 24.52 4.09
N ASN A 321 12.99 25.08 5.07
CA ASN A 321 14.45 24.96 5.21
C ASN A 321 15.22 25.25 3.89
N PRO A 322 14.95 26.37 3.19
CA PRO A 322 15.45 26.60 1.82
C PRO A 322 16.99 26.72 1.72
N SER A 323 17.64 27.19 2.79
CA SER A 323 19.09 27.31 2.93
C SER A 323 19.74 26.10 3.63
N LEU A 324 19.03 24.98 3.76
CA LEU A 324 19.59 23.66 4.16
C LEU A 324 20.24 23.59 5.59
N GLU A 325 20.07 24.62 6.41
CA GLU A 325 20.68 24.78 7.74
C GLU A 325 20.09 23.87 8.83
N SER A 326 18.82 23.49 8.74
CA SER A 326 18.16 22.63 9.74
C SER A 326 18.33 21.15 9.41
N ASP A 327 18.61 20.33 10.41
CA ASP A 327 18.84 18.87 10.39
C ASP A 327 18.69 18.40 11.84
N ALA A 328 17.45 18.44 12.34
CA ALA A 328 17.18 18.26 13.76
C ALA A 328 17.38 16.81 14.24
N ASN A 329 17.40 15.85 13.31
CA ASN A 329 17.62 14.43 13.59
C ASN A 329 19.10 14.00 13.46
N GLY A 330 19.96 14.81 12.83
CA GLY A 330 21.40 14.55 12.67
C GLY A 330 21.73 13.48 11.63
N ASP A 331 20.88 13.23 10.64
CA ASP A 331 21.07 12.18 9.62
C ASP A 331 21.85 12.64 8.37
N GLY A 332 22.22 13.94 8.31
CA GLY A 332 22.94 14.54 7.20
C GLY A 332 22.07 14.79 5.96
N VAL A 333 20.75 14.81 6.13
CA VAL A 333 19.75 15.39 5.22
C VAL A 333 19.16 16.63 5.86
N PRO A 334 19.11 17.77 5.15
CA PRO A 334 18.41 18.93 5.68
C PRO A 334 16.92 18.62 5.91
N ASP A 335 16.37 19.06 7.06
CA ASP A 335 14.95 18.89 7.41
C ASP A 335 14.05 19.36 6.25
N CYS A 336 12.99 18.60 5.94
CA CYS A 336 12.10 18.80 4.79
C CYS A 336 12.69 18.57 3.38
N TRP A 337 13.91 18.06 3.25
CA TRP A 337 14.49 17.65 1.98
C TRP A 337 14.64 16.13 1.87
N GLN A 338 14.80 15.63 0.64
CA GLN A 338 15.15 14.24 0.39
C GLN A 338 16.25 14.09 -0.68
N ARG A 339 17.19 13.21 -0.39
CA ARG A 339 18.17 12.67 -1.34
C ARG A 339 17.45 11.60 -2.16
N THR A 340 17.34 11.75 -3.47
CA THR A 340 16.59 10.82 -4.34
C THR A 340 17.22 10.76 -5.74
N GLY A 341 16.62 10.02 -6.67
CA GLY A 341 17.16 9.70 -7.99
C GLY A 341 17.12 8.20 -8.26
N TYR A 342 17.19 7.86 -9.54
CA TYR A 342 16.92 6.52 -10.04
C TYR A 342 18.16 5.92 -10.72
N GLY A 343 18.05 4.66 -11.16
CA GLY A 343 19.02 3.97 -12.00
C GLY A 343 20.34 3.57 -11.31
N SER A 344 21.15 2.83 -12.06
CA SER A 344 22.39 2.23 -11.59
C SER A 344 23.56 3.22 -11.63
N ASN A 345 23.97 3.63 -10.43
CA ASN A 345 25.09 4.55 -10.22
C ASN A 345 25.67 4.40 -8.80
N SER A 346 26.96 4.68 -8.66
CA SER A 346 27.66 4.77 -7.37
C SER A 346 27.83 6.24 -7.00
N TYR A 347 27.44 6.60 -5.78
CA TYR A 347 27.36 7.99 -5.35
C TYR A 347 27.63 8.15 -3.86
N THR A 348 27.89 9.39 -3.44
CA THR A 348 28.03 9.78 -2.04
C THR A 348 27.36 11.13 -1.83
N TRP A 349 26.56 11.24 -0.78
CA TRP A 349 26.02 12.50 -0.31
C TRP A 349 26.81 13.01 0.89
N THR A 350 26.94 14.32 1.01
CA THR A 350 27.67 14.97 2.09
C THR A 350 27.00 16.30 2.41
N ARG A 351 26.62 16.48 3.67
CA ARG A 351 26.29 17.79 4.22
C ARG A 351 27.60 18.54 4.48
N THR A 352 27.79 19.68 3.84
CA THR A 352 29.09 20.34 3.71
C THR A 352 29.05 21.77 4.23
N THR A 353 30.15 22.24 4.82
CA THR A 353 30.32 23.65 5.24
C THR A 353 30.76 24.57 4.10
N ASP A 354 31.02 24.01 2.93
CA ASP A 354 31.18 24.76 1.68
C ASP A 354 29.80 25.19 1.16
N ALA A 355 29.27 26.27 1.75
CA ALA A 355 27.94 26.82 1.51
C ALA A 355 27.97 28.16 0.74
N HIS A 356 26.82 28.60 0.22
CA HIS A 356 26.63 29.90 -0.41
C HIS A 356 26.24 30.95 0.63
N SER A 357 25.27 30.61 1.49
CA SER A 357 24.96 31.36 2.70
C SER A 357 25.00 30.44 3.93
N GLY A 358 24.76 30.99 5.13
CA GLY A 358 24.71 30.19 6.35
C GLY A 358 26.00 29.41 6.67
N GLY A 359 25.84 28.15 7.07
CA GLY A 359 26.88 27.23 7.47
C GLY A 359 26.81 25.83 6.84
N PHE A 360 25.72 25.48 6.15
CA PHE A 360 25.54 24.14 5.56
C PHE A 360 24.86 24.15 4.18
N ALA A 361 25.55 23.60 3.19
CA ALA A 361 24.97 23.21 1.90
C ALA A 361 24.97 21.69 1.74
N GLN A 362 24.29 21.20 0.70
CA GLN A 362 24.25 19.77 0.41
C GLN A 362 25.02 19.44 -0.87
N ARG A 363 25.91 18.45 -0.79
CA ARG A 363 26.74 17.97 -1.91
C ARG A 363 26.38 16.53 -2.28
N VAL A 364 26.33 16.25 -3.57
CA VAL A 364 26.35 14.90 -4.15
C VAL A 364 27.55 14.75 -5.07
N GLN A 365 28.18 13.58 -5.02
CA GLN A 365 29.21 13.13 -5.94
C GLN A 365 28.74 11.80 -6.55
N ILE A 366 28.73 11.71 -7.88
CA ILE A 366 28.58 10.46 -8.63
C ILE A 366 29.99 10.03 -9.08
N THR A 367 30.35 8.76 -8.82
CA THR A 367 31.66 8.17 -9.12
C THR A 367 31.59 7.05 -10.16
N ALA A 368 30.42 6.44 -10.35
CA ALA A 368 30.10 5.55 -11.46
C ALA A 368 28.64 5.78 -11.86
N ILE A 369 28.30 5.73 -13.16
CA ILE A 369 26.91 5.82 -13.64
C ILE A 369 26.77 5.12 -14.98
N SER A 370 25.78 4.23 -15.08
CA SER A 370 25.29 3.67 -16.35
C SER A 370 23.89 4.18 -16.68
N SER A 371 23.05 4.43 -15.66
CA SER A 371 21.70 4.95 -15.84
C SER A 371 21.27 5.90 -14.70
N GLY A 372 20.23 6.69 -14.99
CA GLY A 372 19.53 7.50 -14.01
C GLY A 372 20.24 8.79 -13.56
N ASP A 373 20.05 9.16 -12.29
CA ASP A 373 20.54 10.42 -11.73
C ASP A 373 20.57 10.46 -10.19
N ARG A 374 21.08 11.56 -9.64
CA ARG A 374 20.89 11.93 -8.23
C ARG A 374 20.46 13.39 -8.10
N LYS A 375 19.47 13.63 -7.23
CA LYS A 375 18.80 14.91 -7.05
C LYS A 375 18.47 15.20 -5.60
N LEU A 376 18.45 16.48 -5.24
CA LEU A 376 17.96 16.98 -3.96
C LEU A 376 16.66 17.72 -4.23
N VAL A 377 15.56 17.29 -3.62
CA VAL A 377 14.22 17.89 -3.79
C VAL A 377 13.51 17.98 -2.45
N PRO A 378 12.50 18.85 -2.27
CA PRO A 378 11.63 18.83 -1.10
C PRO A 378 11.01 17.45 -0.87
N LEU A 379 10.91 17.04 0.40
CA LEU A 379 10.35 15.74 0.80
C LEU A 379 8.96 15.52 0.17
N LYS A 380 8.78 14.40 -0.53
CA LYS A 380 7.55 14.02 -1.26
C LYS A 380 6.47 13.50 -0.30
N ASP A 381 6.01 14.35 0.62
CA ASP A 381 4.99 14.03 1.64
C ASP A 381 3.57 14.53 1.29
N LEU A 382 2.59 14.42 2.19
CA LEU A 382 1.21 14.83 1.94
C LEU A 382 0.92 16.32 2.21
N ALA A 383 1.77 17.05 2.96
CA ALA A 383 1.87 18.52 3.03
C ALA A 383 2.77 19.05 4.18
N SER A 384 3.54 18.20 4.88
CA SER A 384 4.40 18.68 5.97
C SER A 384 5.59 19.49 5.45
N CYS A 385 6.10 19.11 4.29
CA CYS A 385 7.29 19.68 3.65
C CYS A 385 7.05 19.99 2.17
N ALA A 386 6.23 19.19 1.47
CA ALA A 386 5.89 19.42 0.07
C ALA A 386 5.01 20.67 -0.12
N PRO A 387 5.43 21.65 -0.93
CA PRO A 387 4.60 22.80 -1.31
C PRO A 387 3.26 22.40 -1.93
N ALA A 388 2.20 23.10 -1.55
CA ALA A 388 0.89 23.00 -2.20
C ALA A 388 0.93 23.56 -3.62
N ALA A 389 0.24 22.91 -4.55
CA ALA A 389 0.18 23.29 -5.96
C ALA A 389 -1.26 23.60 -6.39
N THR A 390 -1.42 24.60 -7.25
CA THR A 390 -2.72 24.95 -7.86
C THR A 390 -2.72 24.58 -9.34
N PRO A 391 -3.65 23.73 -9.82
CA PRO A 391 -3.81 23.43 -11.25
C PRO A 391 -3.86 24.69 -12.13
N GLY A 392 -3.20 24.63 -13.28
CA GLY A 392 -3.07 25.74 -14.23
C GLY A 392 -2.01 26.79 -13.87
N LYS A 393 -1.56 26.91 -12.62
CA LYS A 393 -0.47 27.82 -12.26
C LYS A 393 0.89 27.31 -12.75
N ARG A 394 1.84 28.23 -12.90
CA ARG A 394 3.27 27.95 -13.10
C ARG A 394 4.03 28.51 -11.90
N TYR A 395 5.10 27.84 -11.50
CA TYR A 395 5.95 28.25 -10.39
C TYR A 395 7.35 28.59 -10.91
N VAL A 396 8.06 29.44 -10.18
CA VAL A 396 9.46 29.77 -10.46
C VAL A 396 10.32 29.08 -9.43
N ALA A 397 11.19 28.17 -9.87
CA ALA A 397 12.22 27.55 -9.04
C ALA A 397 13.56 28.26 -9.25
N THR A 398 14.32 28.47 -8.17
CA THR A 398 15.71 28.93 -8.21
C THR A 398 16.57 28.13 -7.24
N ALA A 399 17.87 28.09 -7.49
CA ALA A 399 18.84 27.47 -6.60
C ALA A 399 20.23 28.08 -6.83
N TRP A 400 21.02 28.20 -5.79
CA TRP A 400 22.46 28.45 -5.91
C TRP A 400 23.20 27.12 -6.01
N TYR A 401 24.16 27.01 -6.94
CA TYR A 401 24.91 25.77 -7.13
C TYR A 401 26.36 26.02 -7.53
N LYS A 402 27.16 24.97 -7.33
CA LYS A 402 28.45 24.70 -7.95
C LYS A 402 28.45 23.27 -8.47
N SER A 403 29.06 23.01 -9.61
CA SER A 403 29.14 21.65 -10.15
C SER A 403 30.34 21.43 -11.07
N THR A 404 30.75 20.16 -11.20
CA THR A 404 31.77 19.72 -12.18
C THR A 404 31.16 19.09 -13.42
N THR A 405 29.83 19.12 -13.53
CA THR A 405 29.00 18.51 -14.58
C THR A 405 27.74 19.38 -14.77
N PRO A 406 27.10 19.38 -15.95
CA PRO A 406 25.80 20.04 -16.11
C PRO A 406 24.75 19.58 -15.09
N VAL A 407 23.90 20.52 -14.67
CA VAL A 407 22.77 20.30 -13.75
C VAL A 407 21.44 20.57 -14.45
N ARG A 408 20.34 20.02 -13.96
CA ARG A 408 18.97 20.44 -14.35
C ARG A 408 18.05 20.47 -13.13
N PHE A 409 16.99 21.26 -13.19
CA PHE A 409 15.84 21.05 -12.31
C PHE A 409 15.07 19.80 -12.77
N ALA A 410 14.65 18.99 -11.80
CA ALA A 410 13.68 17.92 -11.96
C ALA A 410 12.47 18.23 -11.05
N GLY A 411 11.27 17.95 -11.54
CA GLY A 411 10.01 18.25 -10.88
C GLY A 411 9.07 17.06 -10.83
N TYR A 412 8.41 16.91 -9.68
CA TYR A 412 7.41 15.90 -9.36
C TYR A 412 6.09 16.58 -8.97
N THR A 413 4.98 15.91 -9.23
CA THR A 413 3.63 16.36 -8.83
C THR A 413 2.95 15.32 -7.95
N ARG A 414 2.17 15.80 -6.99
CA ARG A 414 1.31 14.98 -6.14
C ARG A 414 -0.15 15.09 -6.58
N SER A 415 -0.79 13.97 -6.86
CA SER A 415 -2.22 13.90 -7.15
C SER A 415 -3.07 14.24 -5.92
N THR A 416 -4.37 14.46 -6.11
CA THR A 416 -5.34 14.55 -5.01
C THR A 416 -5.51 13.26 -4.21
N SER A 417 -5.04 12.11 -4.71
CA SER A 417 -4.97 10.84 -3.96
C SER A 417 -3.66 10.66 -3.18
N GLY A 418 -2.75 11.65 -3.20
CA GLY A 418 -1.46 11.59 -2.50
C GLY A 418 -0.33 10.92 -3.30
N SER A 419 -0.64 10.33 -4.46
CA SER A 419 0.30 9.68 -5.37
C SER A 419 1.31 10.68 -5.93
N TRP A 420 2.61 10.36 -5.88
CA TRP A 420 3.67 11.18 -6.49
C TRP A 420 4.14 10.59 -7.81
N SER A 421 4.22 11.41 -8.85
CA SER A 421 4.72 11.04 -10.18
C SER A 421 5.73 12.06 -10.69
N TRP A 422 6.62 11.63 -11.59
CA TRP A 422 7.45 12.54 -12.38
C TRP A 422 6.56 13.48 -13.20
N TRP A 423 7.00 14.73 -13.37
CA TRP A 423 6.22 15.76 -14.06
C TRP A 423 6.97 16.45 -15.19
N ALA A 424 8.14 17.01 -14.89
CA ALA A 424 8.83 17.91 -15.81
C ALA A 424 10.29 18.13 -15.40
N GLN A 425 11.06 18.73 -16.31
CA GLN A 425 12.44 19.12 -16.09
C GLN A 425 12.78 20.43 -16.80
N SER A 426 13.87 21.08 -16.41
CA SER A 426 14.48 22.16 -17.19
C SER A 426 15.37 21.62 -18.32
N SER A 427 15.82 22.53 -19.19
CA SER A 427 17.07 22.37 -19.92
C SER A 427 18.26 22.25 -18.94
N GLU A 428 19.41 21.80 -19.44
CA GLU A 428 20.62 21.71 -18.61
C GLU A 428 21.28 23.10 -18.45
N PHE A 429 21.90 23.32 -17.31
CA PHE A 429 22.77 24.46 -17.00
C PHE A 429 24.21 23.96 -16.90
N PRO A 430 25.21 24.75 -17.34
CA PRO A 430 26.60 24.30 -17.46
C PRO A 430 27.26 23.99 -16.10
N ALA A 431 28.41 23.32 -16.14
CA ALA A 431 29.26 23.16 -14.96
C ALA A 431 29.87 24.52 -14.55
N VAL A 432 29.87 24.84 -13.25
CA VAL A 432 30.41 26.10 -12.70
C VAL A 432 31.17 25.87 -11.39
N SER A 433 32.36 26.45 -11.28
CA SER A 433 33.24 26.33 -10.10
C SER A 433 32.96 27.37 -9.00
N THR A 434 32.24 28.44 -9.34
CA THR A 434 31.81 29.50 -8.41
C THR A 434 30.30 29.46 -8.22
N TRP A 435 29.83 29.81 -7.02
CA TRP A 435 28.41 29.89 -6.72
C TRP A 435 27.66 30.73 -7.76
N THR A 436 26.69 30.11 -8.42
CA THR A 436 25.89 30.71 -9.48
C THR A 436 24.43 30.41 -9.22
N GLN A 437 23.52 31.38 -9.42
CA GLN A 437 22.09 31.13 -9.33
C GLN A 437 21.54 30.62 -10.67
N VAL A 438 20.72 29.57 -10.64
CA VAL A 438 19.92 29.12 -11.77
C VAL A 438 18.43 29.32 -11.50
N ARG A 439 17.66 29.44 -12.58
CA ARG A 439 16.23 29.72 -12.55
C ARG A 439 15.48 28.89 -13.59
N TRP A 440 14.36 28.30 -13.21
CA TRP A 440 13.43 27.62 -14.10
C TRP A 440 12.00 28.07 -13.81
N THR A 441 11.18 28.22 -14.85
CA THR A 441 9.73 28.39 -14.71
C THR A 441 9.07 27.10 -15.14
N THR A 442 8.29 26.48 -14.25
CA THR A 442 7.68 25.19 -14.53
C THR A 442 6.67 25.26 -15.69
N PRO A 443 6.30 24.11 -16.28
CA PRO A 443 5.04 23.97 -17.00
C PRO A 443 3.84 24.36 -16.12
N ALA A 444 2.66 24.48 -16.73
CA ALA A 444 1.43 24.65 -15.97
C ALA A 444 1.12 23.35 -15.20
N VAL A 445 0.77 23.46 -13.92
CA VAL A 445 0.43 22.31 -13.07
C VAL A 445 -0.80 21.60 -13.64
N PRO A 446 -0.77 20.27 -13.84
CA PRO A 446 -1.91 19.51 -14.38
C PRO A 446 -3.17 19.59 -13.52
N ALA A 447 -4.32 19.25 -14.11
CA ALA A 447 -5.54 19.02 -13.35
C ALA A 447 -5.38 17.79 -12.43
N GLY A 448 -6.05 17.80 -11.27
CA GLY A 448 -5.96 16.71 -10.28
C GLY A 448 -4.66 16.68 -9.45
N VAL A 449 -3.79 17.67 -9.60
CA VAL A 449 -2.57 17.84 -8.78
C VAL A 449 -2.82 18.84 -7.65
N ASN A 450 -2.33 18.54 -6.44
CA ASN A 450 -2.43 19.41 -5.26
C ASN A 450 -1.08 19.69 -4.55
N GLY A 451 0.03 19.10 -5.01
CA GLY A 451 1.37 19.34 -4.48
C GLY A 451 2.46 19.24 -5.54
N ILE A 452 3.60 19.87 -5.32
CA ILE A 452 4.79 19.81 -6.18
C ILE A 452 6.06 19.67 -5.36
N SER A 453 7.08 19.04 -5.95
CA SER A 453 8.43 18.98 -5.41
C SER A 453 9.42 19.21 -6.55
N VAL A 454 10.29 20.22 -6.43
CA VAL A 454 11.21 20.66 -7.49
C VAL A 454 12.57 20.93 -6.88
N GLY A 455 13.65 20.49 -7.52
CA GLY A 455 15.02 20.74 -7.09
C GLY A 455 16.05 20.31 -8.13
N LEU A 456 17.34 20.51 -7.84
CA LEU A 456 18.43 20.24 -8.78
C LEU A 456 18.90 18.78 -8.81
N SER A 457 19.41 18.36 -9.97
CA SER A 457 19.88 17.01 -10.26
C SER A 457 21.14 16.99 -11.13
N ILE A 458 21.96 15.94 -10.99
CA ILE A 458 23.08 15.58 -11.89
C ILE A 458 22.93 14.15 -12.40
N ARG A 459 23.34 13.92 -13.66
CA ARG A 459 23.15 12.64 -14.38
C ARG A 459 24.41 12.10 -15.06
N GLN A 460 25.57 12.60 -14.65
CA GLN A 460 26.87 12.25 -15.21
C GLN A 460 27.90 12.16 -14.07
N LEU A 461 29.07 11.61 -14.38
CA LEU A 461 30.21 11.60 -13.46
C LEU A 461 30.58 13.02 -13.03
N GLY A 462 30.72 13.23 -11.73
CA GLY A 462 31.00 14.55 -11.18
C GLY A 462 30.20 14.85 -9.92
N SER A 463 30.17 16.13 -9.57
CA SER A 463 29.50 16.59 -8.35
C SER A 463 28.64 17.81 -8.60
N MET A 464 27.68 17.98 -7.70
CA MET A 464 26.91 19.20 -7.49
C MET A 464 26.90 19.50 -5.99
N THR A 465 27.13 20.75 -5.64
CA THR A 465 26.82 21.31 -4.34
C THR A 465 25.72 22.35 -4.55
N VAL A 466 24.63 22.26 -3.79
CA VAL A 466 23.43 23.09 -3.93
C VAL A 466 23.07 23.72 -2.59
N ASP A 467 22.57 24.96 -2.65
CA ASP A 467 22.20 25.77 -1.51
C ASP A 467 21.13 26.82 -1.92
N ASP A 468 20.57 27.54 -0.95
CA ASP A 468 19.66 28.68 -1.10
C ASP A 468 18.62 28.49 -2.22
N GLN A 469 17.77 27.47 -2.03
CA GLN A 469 16.75 27.07 -3.00
C GLN A 469 15.44 27.82 -2.77
N GLU A 470 14.80 28.28 -3.84
CA GLU A 470 13.49 28.90 -3.77
C GLU A 470 12.50 28.23 -4.72
N LEU A 471 11.25 28.22 -4.30
CA LEU A 471 10.09 28.00 -5.16
C LEU A 471 9.12 29.14 -4.88
N LEU A 472 8.66 29.82 -5.93
CA LEU A 472 7.84 31.02 -5.83
C LEU A 472 6.58 30.88 -6.70
N ASP A 473 5.44 31.32 -6.18
CA ASP A 473 4.25 31.58 -6.99
C ASP A 473 4.35 33.00 -7.58
N PRO A 474 4.57 33.19 -8.89
CA PRO A 474 4.69 34.53 -9.47
C PRO A 474 3.38 35.34 -9.42
N SER A 475 2.24 34.70 -9.17
CA SER A 475 0.94 35.38 -8.99
C SER A 475 0.70 35.88 -7.57
N ALA A 476 1.48 35.43 -6.58
CA ALA A 476 1.45 35.92 -5.20
C ALA A 476 1.73 37.43 -5.11
N SER A 477 2.70 37.90 -5.91
CA SER A 477 3.22 39.27 -5.88
C SER A 477 2.26 40.34 -6.43
N ALA A 478 1.09 39.94 -6.96
CA ALA A 478 0.10 40.86 -7.54
C ALA A 478 -0.94 41.38 -6.52
N GLY A 479 -0.84 40.98 -5.25
CA GLY A 479 -1.72 41.44 -4.18
C GLY A 479 -1.33 42.83 -3.63
N THR A 480 -2.27 43.79 -3.68
CA THR A 480 -2.22 45.10 -3.00
C THR A 480 -1.10 46.08 -3.41
N ALA A 481 -1.11 46.49 -4.69
CA ALA A 481 -0.80 47.89 -5.01
C ALA A 481 -2.10 48.72 -4.92
N VAL A 482 -2.33 49.39 -3.78
CA VAL A 482 -3.42 50.39 -3.68
C VAL A 482 -3.05 51.56 -4.58
N ALA A 483 -3.84 51.80 -5.63
CA ALA A 483 -3.60 52.87 -6.58
C ALA A 483 -3.83 54.25 -5.93
N ALA A 484 -2.75 54.89 -5.48
CA ALA A 484 -2.72 56.34 -5.30
C ALA A 484 -2.79 56.99 -6.70
N GLY A 485 -3.80 57.83 -6.93
CA GLY A 485 -4.09 58.40 -8.24
C GLY A 485 -2.98 59.33 -8.76
N GLY A 486 -2.64 59.19 -10.03
CA GLY A 486 -1.67 60.03 -10.73
C GLY A 486 -1.97 60.06 -12.23
N ASN A 487 -2.78 61.02 -12.66
CA ASN A 487 -3.23 61.15 -14.04
C ASN A 487 -2.11 61.75 -14.92
N SER A 488 -1.67 61.09 -15.98
CA SER A 488 -1.01 61.70 -17.15
C SER A 488 -0.92 60.73 -18.33
N ALA A 489 -1.33 61.19 -19.52
CA ALA A 489 -1.27 60.41 -20.75
C ALA A 489 0.11 60.49 -21.41
N GLY A 490 0.53 59.41 -22.07
CA GLY A 490 1.77 59.35 -22.85
C GLY A 490 1.75 58.18 -23.84
N THR A 491 1.67 58.48 -25.13
CA THR A 491 1.64 57.49 -26.22
C THR A 491 3.03 56.92 -26.54
N GLY A 492 3.13 55.61 -26.75
CA GLY A 492 4.31 54.94 -27.29
C GLY A 492 4.02 53.49 -27.65
N ALA A 493 4.41 53.05 -28.85
CA ALA A 493 4.09 51.72 -29.39
C ALA A 493 5.36 50.88 -29.67
N SER A 494 5.16 49.62 -30.06
CA SER A 494 6.14 48.69 -30.68
C SER A 494 7.17 48.05 -29.70
N VAL A 495 7.76 46.86 -29.92
CA VAL A 495 7.80 45.87 -31.04
C VAL A 495 7.75 44.43 -30.46
N GLN A 496 7.21 43.44 -31.20
CA GLN A 496 7.44 42.00 -30.96
C GLN A 496 8.73 41.51 -31.65
N THR A 497 9.58 40.75 -30.96
CA THR A 497 10.58 39.89 -31.61
C THR A 497 10.67 38.53 -30.93
N ALA A 498 10.25 37.47 -31.64
CA ALA A 498 10.59 36.10 -31.30
C ALA A 498 11.92 35.73 -31.97
N SER A 499 12.74 34.93 -31.28
CA SER A 499 13.90 34.27 -31.90
C SER A 499 13.89 32.80 -31.50
N ALA A 500 13.97 31.94 -32.50
CA ALA A 500 14.07 30.50 -32.33
C ALA A 500 15.54 30.07 -32.39
N LEU A 501 15.92 29.11 -31.55
CA LEU A 501 17.07 28.25 -31.79
C LEU A 501 16.63 26.81 -31.53
N ALA A 502 16.87 25.95 -32.52
CA ALA A 502 16.73 24.51 -32.39
C ALA A 502 18.06 23.92 -31.94
N GLU A 503 18.04 22.91 -31.08
CA GLU A 503 19.24 22.18 -30.66
C GLU A 503 19.02 20.67 -30.85
N ILE A 504 20.12 19.99 -31.20
CA ILE A 504 20.13 18.65 -31.81
C ILE A 504 20.23 17.60 -30.71
N VAL A 505 19.34 16.61 -30.74
CA VAL A 505 19.37 15.45 -29.85
C VAL A 505 20.15 14.31 -30.52
N SER A 506 21.04 13.65 -29.76
CA SER A 506 21.67 12.39 -30.14
C SER A 506 21.88 11.50 -28.91
N ARG A 507 21.59 10.19 -29.04
CA ARG A 507 21.76 9.18 -27.99
C ARG A 507 22.07 7.80 -28.59
N GLU A 508 22.76 6.98 -27.81
CA GLU A 508 23.05 5.56 -28.01
C GLU A 508 22.64 4.77 -26.73
N PRO A 509 22.51 3.41 -26.73
CA PRO A 509 21.53 2.72 -25.87
C PRO A 509 22.04 1.95 -24.62
N PHE A 510 21.20 2.02 -23.56
CA PHE A 510 20.60 0.92 -22.75
C PHE A 510 21.43 -0.09 -21.91
N LEU A 511 21.21 -0.11 -20.58
CA LEU A 511 20.73 -1.25 -19.74
C LEU A 511 20.89 -1.00 -18.20
N GLY A 512 19.83 -1.26 -17.40
CA GLY A 512 19.97 -1.82 -16.03
C GLY A 512 19.50 -1.04 -14.77
N GLU A 513 18.88 -1.80 -13.86
CA GLU A 513 18.53 -1.62 -12.42
C GLU A 513 17.34 -0.71 -11.98
N GLU A 514 16.44 -1.28 -11.16
CA GLU A 514 15.16 -0.71 -10.66
C GLU A 514 15.08 -0.73 -9.10
N ASP A 515 15.01 0.44 -8.47
CA ASP A 515 14.53 0.62 -7.09
C ASP A 515 13.12 1.24 -7.14
N GLY A 516 12.08 0.40 -7.22
CA GLY A 516 10.76 0.83 -7.72
C GLY A 516 9.87 1.62 -6.75
N GLU A 517 9.80 2.96 -6.89
CA GLU A 517 8.68 3.79 -6.43
C GLU A 517 8.31 4.91 -7.43
N ASN A 518 7.49 4.59 -8.46
CA ASN A 518 7.02 5.51 -9.52
C ASN A 518 8.13 6.20 -10.34
N GLU A 519 9.37 5.70 -10.28
CA GLU A 519 10.51 6.21 -11.06
C GLU A 519 10.55 5.62 -12.49
N ASP A 520 9.79 4.53 -12.73
CA ASP A 520 9.62 3.88 -14.04
C ASP A 520 9.04 4.84 -15.09
N ASP A 521 8.20 5.81 -14.71
CA ASP A 521 7.68 6.83 -15.62
C ASP A 521 8.79 7.76 -16.16
N GLU A 522 9.82 8.05 -15.35
CA GLU A 522 10.97 8.88 -15.78
C GLU A 522 11.86 8.10 -16.78
N ALA A 523 11.93 6.77 -16.65
CA ALA A 523 12.59 5.89 -17.62
C ALA A 523 11.75 5.67 -18.89
N ALA A 524 10.46 5.35 -18.75
CA ALA A 524 9.54 5.05 -19.84
C ALA A 524 9.26 6.28 -20.72
N PHE A 525 9.20 7.49 -20.16
CA PHE A 525 9.10 8.73 -20.95
C PHE A 525 10.37 8.98 -21.77
N ALA A 526 11.55 8.66 -21.22
CA ALA A 526 12.81 8.72 -21.95
C ALA A 526 12.91 7.68 -23.08
N GLU A 527 12.29 6.51 -22.93
CA GLU A 527 12.21 5.45 -23.95
C GLU A 527 11.16 5.75 -25.03
N ALA A 528 9.97 6.23 -24.65
CA ALA A 528 8.90 6.60 -25.58
C ALA A 528 9.31 7.73 -26.54
N THR A 529 10.14 8.66 -26.07
CA THR A 529 10.71 9.74 -26.90
C THR A 529 11.65 9.17 -27.98
N ALA A 530 12.39 8.11 -27.69
CA ALA A 530 13.33 7.50 -28.64
C ALA A 530 12.63 6.68 -29.75
N PHE A 531 11.44 6.15 -29.51
CA PHE A 531 10.73 5.31 -30.50
C PHE A 531 10.01 6.12 -31.60
N ALA A 532 9.72 7.40 -31.36
CA ALA A 532 9.01 8.26 -32.30
C ALA A 532 9.87 8.74 -33.49
N GLU A 533 11.20 8.77 -33.35
CA GLU A 533 12.12 9.29 -34.37
C GLU A 533 12.52 8.25 -35.44
N ALA A 534 12.14 6.98 -35.28
CA ALA A 534 12.63 5.88 -36.11
C ALA A 534 11.81 5.56 -37.39
N THR A 535 10.74 6.30 -37.70
CA THR A 535 9.92 6.04 -38.91
C THR A 535 9.38 7.29 -39.61
N THR A 536 10.17 7.84 -40.53
CA THR A 536 9.68 8.72 -41.61
C THR A 536 10.29 8.34 -42.97
N PRO A 537 9.50 7.79 -43.92
CA PRO A 537 9.86 7.82 -45.34
C PRO A 537 9.50 9.19 -45.94
N ALA A 538 10.31 9.65 -46.91
CA ALA A 538 10.12 10.95 -47.55
C ALA A 538 8.83 11.03 -48.39
N ALA A 539 8.20 12.21 -48.39
CA ALA A 539 6.98 12.48 -49.16
C ALA A 539 7.27 12.82 -50.64
N GLY A 540 6.49 12.24 -51.55
CA GLY A 540 6.43 12.58 -52.98
C GLY A 540 5.03 13.10 -53.36
N THR A 541 4.98 14.07 -54.27
CA THR A 541 3.80 14.87 -54.65
C THR A 541 2.72 14.15 -55.46
N GLY A 542 1.42 14.50 -55.30
CA GLY A 542 0.42 14.28 -56.37
C GLY A 542 -1.08 14.19 -56.00
N CYS A 543 -1.78 15.34 -56.03
CA CYS A 543 -3.20 15.59 -56.34
C CYS A 543 -4.37 14.57 -56.09
N THR A 544 -5.36 15.10 -55.34
CA THR A 544 -6.83 15.08 -55.57
C THR A 544 -7.72 13.83 -55.34
N SER A 545 -8.69 14.06 -54.43
CA SER A 545 -10.10 13.60 -54.40
C SER A 545 -10.49 12.26 -53.75
N GLY A 546 -11.30 12.37 -52.69
CA GLY A 546 -12.42 11.46 -52.41
C GLY A 546 -12.17 10.17 -51.61
N GLY A 547 -12.20 10.25 -50.27
CA GLY A 547 -12.55 9.08 -49.44
C GLY A 547 -11.87 8.97 -48.07
N ALA A 548 -12.71 8.93 -47.02
CA ALA A 548 -12.41 8.56 -45.62
C ALA A 548 -11.36 9.38 -44.83
N ASP A 549 -11.63 9.55 -43.53
CA ASP A 549 -10.78 10.27 -42.58
C ASP A 549 -9.52 9.44 -42.25
N PRO A 550 -8.29 9.97 -42.49
CA PRO A 550 -7.04 9.24 -42.27
C PRO A 550 -6.79 8.85 -40.81
N VAL A 551 -7.41 9.53 -39.83
CA VAL A 551 -7.26 9.20 -38.41
C VAL A 551 -7.89 7.83 -38.10
N SER A 552 -9.00 7.49 -38.76
CA SER A 552 -9.73 6.23 -38.51
C SER A 552 -9.01 4.99 -39.07
N LEU A 553 -8.37 5.09 -40.24
CA LEU A 553 -7.58 3.98 -40.78
C LEU A 553 -6.28 3.74 -39.99
N ALA A 554 -5.65 4.79 -39.47
CA ALA A 554 -4.44 4.67 -38.66
C ALA A 554 -4.71 3.88 -37.35
N LEU A 555 -5.78 4.21 -36.62
CA LEU A 555 -6.15 3.45 -35.42
C LEU A 555 -6.47 1.98 -35.72
N MET A 556 -7.14 1.70 -36.84
CA MET A 556 -7.51 0.33 -37.21
C MET A 556 -6.29 -0.52 -37.62
N ALA A 557 -5.28 0.09 -38.25
CA ALA A 557 -4.00 -0.56 -38.56
C ALA A 557 -3.18 -0.84 -37.29
N LEU A 558 -3.10 0.09 -36.34
CA LEU A 558 -2.45 -0.16 -35.04
C LEU A 558 -3.12 -1.29 -34.24
N ALA A 559 -4.45 -1.37 -34.25
CA ALA A 559 -5.21 -2.42 -33.57
C ALA A 559 -5.00 -3.83 -34.18
N LEU A 560 -4.67 -3.91 -35.47
CA LEU A 560 -4.33 -5.17 -36.14
C LEU A 560 -2.86 -5.57 -35.93
N ALA A 561 -1.94 -4.60 -35.91
CA ALA A 561 -0.51 -4.83 -35.65
C ALA A 561 -0.25 -5.31 -34.20
N SER A 562 -0.97 -4.76 -33.20
CA SER A 562 -0.86 -5.19 -31.80
C SER A 562 -1.32 -6.64 -31.59
N ARG A 563 -2.44 -7.04 -32.22
CA ARG A 563 -2.95 -8.43 -32.18
C ARG A 563 -2.02 -9.43 -32.87
N ALA A 564 -1.27 -9.02 -33.89
CA ALA A 564 -0.26 -9.86 -34.54
C ALA A 564 0.98 -10.09 -33.67
N ARG A 565 1.49 -9.05 -32.98
CA ARG A 565 2.66 -9.19 -32.09
C ARG A 565 2.37 -9.97 -30.80
N ALA A 566 1.17 -9.84 -30.23
CA ALA A 566 0.77 -10.61 -29.04
C ALA A 566 0.83 -12.13 -29.23
N ARG A 567 0.65 -12.63 -30.46
CA ARG A 567 0.72 -14.07 -30.78
C ARG A 567 2.14 -14.61 -30.99
N ARG A 568 3.15 -13.75 -31.14
CA ARG A 568 4.55 -14.20 -31.37
C ARG A 568 5.37 -14.34 -30.09
N ARG A 569 5.01 -13.65 -28.99
CA ARG A 569 5.64 -13.79 -27.66
C ARG A 569 5.13 -14.97 -26.81
N ILE A 570 4.45 -15.95 -27.42
CA ILE A 570 4.03 -17.21 -26.77
C ILE A 570 4.85 -18.41 -27.29
N ARG A 571 5.84 -18.16 -28.17
CA ARG A 571 6.82 -19.14 -28.65
C ARG A 571 8.18 -18.50 -28.92
N GLU A 572 8.87 -18.14 -27.86
CA GLU A 572 10.34 -18.04 -27.74
C GLU A 572 10.68 -17.97 -26.25
#